data_AF-A0A2J7ZY54-F1
#
_entry.id   AF-A0A2J7ZY54-F1
#
_cell.length_a   1.000
_cell.length_b   1.000
_cell.length_c   1.000
_cell.angle_alpha   90.00
_cell.angle_beta   90.00
_cell.angle_gamma   90.00
#
_symmetry.space_group_name_H-M   'P 1'
#
loop_
_entity.id
_entity.type
_entity.pdbx_description
1 polymer ?
#
loop_
_entity_poly.entity_id
_entity_poly.type
_entity_poly.pdbx_seq_one_letter_code
_entity_poly.pdbx_strand_id
1 'polypeptide(L)'
;MESLKRSADEAGVNGDGDGDDPQPEYKSARPMPDRFEQCDPALRDRIERLLQAGLVKADDLDDKAMALLREHTPHSAIDIVDQFERAVQGGNVHNKSAYLAGVATRHKRFGHGPKLPKDVQQRLEQLYRSGKMKDTIFDSKVLEAIADMDAGLAIRVIDNFETKDLEDARNVNALFMATIKITKEQMTRDRPYGMPPPHGYRESLPPPHHHGMPPPPHGMPPPSYGMPPPPYSPPPYAAPPPYGAHAPYAPPMHAPPMAAGGGRRPMGAEQAAVGVRVDELHNLSPHAPFVPAPVALVLQRAWDSGNRLVSMLDEGSWKALTEMEPAHGQQVVNEVVEAMNNQQIRNCNAFLISVGKKFLTSGAPSPGGGGGYPGGGYPGGGGGSYGGGGGYPGGPGGGYGGAPGGGGGQKGVPALNKLTGVLGQRAQDLLQQQSHVLRDTHFDEVVVSQLQKLPENESLEVLAELGRHELVGVKNIPAYIMGIINRYKRGGPRPGQY
;
A
#
# COMPACT_ATOMS: atom_id res chain seq x y z
N MET A 1 13.04 -68.53 -27.68
CA MET A 1 13.22 -67.06 -27.79
C MET A 1 14.43 -66.71 -26.96
N GLU A 2 15.59 -66.71 -27.59
CA GLU A 2 16.87 -66.36 -26.95
C GLU A 2 17.21 -64.91 -27.31
N SER A 3 17.65 -64.12 -26.33
CA SER A 3 18.35 -62.85 -26.56
C SER A 3 19.25 -62.51 -25.38
N LEU A 4 20.41 -63.17 -25.37
CA LEU A 4 21.73 -62.56 -25.16
C LEU A 4 21.83 -61.45 -24.10
N LYS A 5 22.19 -61.86 -22.87
CA LYS A 5 23.11 -61.07 -22.04
C LYS A 5 24.49 -61.07 -22.73
N ARG A 6 25.13 -59.91 -22.88
CA ARG A 6 26.57 -59.82 -23.19
C ARG A 6 27.30 -59.21 -21.99
N SER A 7 28.33 -59.91 -21.51
CA SER A 7 29.26 -59.39 -20.50
C SER A 7 30.10 -58.27 -21.12
N ALA A 8 30.59 -57.37 -20.27
CA ALA A 8 31.50 -56.28 -20.64
C ALA A 8 32.94 -56.56 -20.14
N ASP A 9 33.32 -57.84 -20.09
CA ASP A 9 34.60 -58.34 -19.58
C ASP A 9 35.54 -58.77 -20.72
N GLU A 10 35.79 -57.88 -21.69
CA GLU A 10 36.90 -58.06 -22.65
C GLU A 10 37.27 -56.73 -23.34
N ALA A 11 38.15 -55.97 -22.70
CA ALA A 11 38.86 -54.84 -23.30
C ALA A 11 40.29 -54.83 -22.77
N GLY A 12 41.11 -55.77 -23.26
CA GLY A 12 42.53 -55.84 -22.91
C GLY A 12 43.29 -54.61 -23.42
N VAL A 13 43.90 -53.87 -22.50
CA VAL A 13 44.90 -52.84 -22.79
C VAL A 13 46.13 -53.12 -21.93
N ASN A 14 46.87 -54.17 -22.30
CA ASN A 14 48.27 -54.30 -21.90
C ASN A 14 49.07 -53.37 -22.81
N GLY A 15 49.40 -52.19 -22.30
CA GLY A 15 50.19 -51.18 -22.99
C GLY A 15 51.37 -50.77 -22.10
N ASP A 16 52.38 -51.63 -22.03
CA ASP A 16 53.68 -51.31 -21.44
C ASP A 16 54.36 -50.22 -22.29
N GLY A 17 54.02 -48.96 -22.00
CA GLY A 17 54.57 -47.78 -22.63
C GLY A 17 55.59 -47.12 -21.71
N ASP A 18 56.85 -47.55 -21.79
CA ASP A 18 58.02 -46.77 -21.33
C ASP A 18 58.17 -45.53 -22.21
N GLY A 19 57.27 -44.57 -22.00
CA GLY A 19 57.31 -43.25 -22.61
C GLY A 19 57.66 -42.20 -21.56
N ASP A 20 58.70 -41.42 -21.83
CA ASP A 20 58.88 -40.07 -21.26
C ASP A 20 57.70 -39.17 -21.69
N ASP A 21 56.52 -39.43 -21.14
CA ASP A 21 55.40 -38.49 -21.23
C ASP A 21 55.83 -37.27 -20.41
N PRO A 22 56.11 -36.12 -21.05
CA PRO A 22 56.63 -34.97 -20.34
C PRO A 22 55.61 -34.58 -19.28
N GLN A 23 56.05 -34.44 -18.03
CA GLN A 23 55.21 -33.90 -16.96
C GLN A 23 54.45 -32.70 -17.54
N PRO A 24 53.11 -32.62 -17.35
CA PRO A 24 52.35 -31.52 -17.91
C PRO A 24 52.97 -30.24 -17.37
N GLU A 25 53.69 -29.52 -18.24
CA GLU A 25 54.31 -28.26 -17.88
C GLU A 25 53.19 -27.41 -17.31
N TYR A 26 53.25 -27.13 -16.01
CA TYR A 26 52.36 -26.22 -15.34
C TYR A 26 52.67 -24.84 -15.90
N LYS A 27 52.05 -24.56 -17.06
CA LYS A 27 52.34 -23.41 -17.91
C LYS A 27 52.41 -22.19 -17.01
N SER A 28 53.62 -21.66 -16.92
CA SER A 28 53.97 -20.52 -16.07
C SER A 28 52.85 -19.51 -16.12
N ALA A 29 52.33 -19.17 -14.94
CA ALA A 29 51.04 -18.51 -14.77
C ALA A 29 50.91 -17.36 -15.76
N ARG A 30 50.01 -17.53 -16.76
CA ARG A 30 49.81 -16.50 -17.78
C ARG A 30 49.47 -15.20 -17.04
N PRO A 31 50.15 -14.08 -17.34
CA PRO A 31 49.90 -12.83 -16.64
C PRO A 31 48.41 -12.50 -16.69
N MET A 32 47.87 -12.08 -15.55
CA MET A 32 46.45 -11.82 -15.38
C MET A 32 46.04 -10.69 -16.34
N PRO A 33 44.98 -10.84 -17.15
CA PRO A 33 44.60 -9.82 -18.13
C PRO A 33 44.35 -8.44 -17.51
N ASP A 34 44.80 -7.37 -18.16
CA ASP A 34 44.78 -5.97 -17.67
C ASP A 34 43.41 -5.50 -17.12
N ARG A 35 42.31 -6.08 -17.60
CA ARG A 35 40.94 -5.80 -17.09
C ARG A 35 40.76 -6.05 -15.59
N PHE A 36 41.58 -6.94 -15.00
CA PHE A 36 41.57 -7.26 -13.58
C PHE A 36 42.34 -6.22 -12.74
N GLU A 37 43.25 -5.42 -13.33
CA GLU A 37 44.00 -4.37 -12.62
C GLU A 37 43.13 -3.21 -12.15
N GLN A 38 42.00 -2.98 -12.81
CA GLN A 38 41.01 -1.95 -12.45
C GLN A 38 40.15 -2.34 -11.22
N CYS A 39 40.36 -3.52 -10.64
CA CYS A 39 39.64 -3.98 -9.46
C CYS A 39 40.38 -3.61 -8.17
N ASP A 40 39.64 -3.52 -7.07
CA ASP A 40 40.26 -3.44 -5.73
C ASP A 40 41.23 -4.62 -5.51
N PRO A 41 42.42 -4.40 -4.91
CA PRO A 41 43.40 -5.47 -4.73
C PRO A 41 42.85 -6.72 -4.02
N ALA A 42 42.03 -6.56 -2.99
CA ALA A 42 41.47 -7.70 -2.25
C ALA A 42 40.44 -8.49 -3.09
N LEU A 43 39.70 -7.81 -3.97
CA LEU A 43 38.83 -8.45 -4.96
C LEU A 43 39.64 -9.18 -6.04
N ARG A 44 40.71 -8.55 -6.54
CA ARG A 44 41.60 -9.15 -7.55
C ARG A 44 42.25 -10.42 -7.03
N ASP A 45 42.84 -10.38 -5.84
CA ASP A 45 43.45 -11.54 -5.18
C ASP A 45 42.41 -12.66 -4.96
N ARG A 46 41.14 -12.32 -4.70
CA ARG A 46 40.07 -13.30 -4.53
C ARG A 46 39.67 -13.97 -5.85
N ILE A 47 39.63 -13.21 -6.94
CA ILE A 47 39.39 -13.73 -8.29
C ILE A 47 40.58 -14.58 -8.77
N GLU A 48 41.82 -14.18 -8.43
CA GLU A 48 43.01 -14.96 -8.75
C GLU A 48 42.96 -16.36 -8.12
N ARG A 49 42.50 -16.49 -6.86
CA ARG A 49 42.29 -17.80 -6.22
C ARG A 49 41.31 -18.68 -6.97
N LEU A 50 40.25 -18.12 -7.59
CA LEU A 50 39.31 -18.91 -8.41
C LEU A 50 39.94 -19.42 -9.71
N LEU A 51 40.83 -18.61 -10.31
CA LEU A 51 41.61 -18.99 -11.50
C LEU A 51 42.64 -20.07 -11.16
N GLN A 52 43.40 -19.89 -10.08
CA GLN A 52 44.39 -20.84 -9.58
C GLN A 52 43.76 -22.18 -9.16
N ALA A 53 42.56 -22.16 -8.57
CA ALA A 53 41.78 -23.36 -8.23
C ALA A 53 41.17 -24.07 -9.46
N GLY A 54 41.30 -23.52 -10.68
CA GLY A 54 40.74 -24.09 -11.90
C GLY A 54 39.21 -24.05 -11.99
N LEU A 55 38.53 -23.38 -11.05
CA LEU A 55 37.07 -23.28 -11.02
C LEU A 55 36.53 -22.41 -12.16
N VAL A 56 37.28 -21.38 -12.54
CA VAL A 56 36.99 -20.51 -13.69
C VAL A 56 38.24 -20.27 -14.53
N LYS A 57 38.07 -19.99 -15.82
CA LYS A 57 39.12 -19.47 -16.71
C LYS A 57 39.08 -17.95 -16.75
N ALA A 58 40.17 -17.30 -17.17
CA ALA A 58 40.18 -15.84 -17.32
C ALA A 58 39.10 -15.34 -18.31
N ASP A 59 38.81 -16.13 -19.34
CA ASP A 59 37.78 -15.85 -20.36
C ASP A 59 36.35 -16.16 -19.89
N ASP A 60 36.18 -16.92 -18.81
CA ASP A 60 34.85 -17.20 -18.20
C ASP A 60 34.27 -15.96 -17.48
N LEU A 61 35.05 -14.88 -17.35
CA LEU A 61 34.71 -13.65 -16.65
C LEU A 61 34.74 -12.47 -17.64
N ASP A 62 33.59 -12.09 -18.19
CA ASP A 62 33.50 -11.00 -19.16
C ASP A 62 33.58 -9.60 -18.53
N ASP A 63 33.88 -8.60 -19.36
CA ASP A 63 34.10 -7.22 -18.93
C ASP A 63 32.85 -6.60 -18.27
N LYS A 64 31.65 -7.14 -18.56
CA LYS A 64 30.38 -6.68 -17.99
C LYS A 64 30.19 -7.21 -16.57
N ALA A 65 30.50 -8.48 -16.32
CA ALA A 65 30.53 -9.04 -14.96
C ALA A 65 31.58 -8.32 -14.11
N MET A 66 32.76 -8.05 -14.67
CA MET A 66 33.83 -7.28 -14.01
C MET A 66 33.42 -5.82 -13.74
N ALA A 67 32.76 -5.15 -14.69
CA ALA A 67 32.22 -3.81 -14.48
C ALA A 67 31.20 -3.77 -13.33
N LEU A 68 30.26 -4.73 -13.28
CA LEU A 68 29.30 -4.85 -12.18
C LEU A 68 29.99 -5.04 -10.83
N LEU A 69 31.00 -5.90 -10.73
CA LEU A 69 31.76 -6.08 -9.48
C LEU A 69 32.44 -4.80 -8.99
N ARG A 70 32.92 -3.94 -9.91
CA ARG A 70 33.52 -2.63 -9.57
C ARG A 70 32.51 -1.58 -9.10
N GLU A 71 31.21 -1.79 -9.32
CA GLU A 71 30.15 -0.92 -8.77
C GLU A 71 29.83 -1.22 -7.30
N HIS A 72 30.41 -2.29 -6.72
CA HIS A 72 30.23 -2.69 -5.34
C HIS A 72 31.36 -2.20 -4.43
N THR A 73 31.09 -2.12 -3.13
CA THR A 73 32.17 -2.00 -2.13
C THR A 73 33.03 -3.27 -2.15
N PRO A 74 34.34 -3.21 -1.87
CA PRO A 74 35.23 -4.38 -1.97
C PRO A 74 34.74 -5.60 -1.18
N HIS A 75 34.21 -5.39 0.02
CA HIS A 75 33.65 -6.46 0.86
C HIS A 75 32.40 -7.10 0.23
N SER A 76 31.52 -6.29 -0.37
CA SER A 76 30.32 -6.77 -1.08
C SER A 76 30.69 -7.51 -2.37
N ALA A 77 31.71 -7.05 -3.10
CA ALA A 77 32.28 -7.73 -4.26
C ALA A 77 32.90 -9.09 -3.89
N ILE A 78 33.60 -9.18 -2.76
CA ILE A 78 34.13 -10.45 -2.23
C ILE A 78 32.98 -11.40 -1.84
N ASP A 79 31.95 -10.93 -1.11
CA ASP A 79 30.76 -11.74 -0.77
C ASP A 79 30.06 -12.30 -2.04
N ILE A 80 29.97 -11.51 -3.12
CA ILE A 80 29.46 -11.95 -4.44
C ILE A 80 30.32 -13.05 -5.05
N VAL A 81 31.64 -12.89 -5.03
CA VAL A 81 32.60 -13.86 -5.59
C VAL A 81 32.62 -15.16 -4.77
N ASP A 82 32.49 -15.07 -3.44
CA ASP A 82 32.31 -16.20 -2.53
C ASP A 82 31.01 -16.98 -2.79
N GLN A 83 29.90 -16.27 -3.04
CA GLN A 83 28.62 -16.90 -3.40
C GLN A 83 28.71 -17.58 -4.77
N PHE A 84 29.37 -16.94 -5.73
CA PHE A 84 29.63 -17.49 -7.06
C PHE A 84 30.51 -18.75 -7.01
N GLU A 85 31.57 -18.76 -6.20
CA GLU A 85 32.44 -19.92 -6.02
C GLU A 85 31.64 -21.16 -5.61
N ARG A 86 30.82 -21.04 -4.56
CA ARG A 86 30.00 -22.16 -4.04
C ARG A 86 29.04 -22.73 -5.09
N ALA A 87 28.55 -21.89 -6.01
CA ALA A 87 27.70 -22.33 -7.12
C ALA A 87 28.50 -23.05 -8.22
N VAL A 88 29.71 -22.57 -8.54
CA VAL A 88 30.58 -23.15 -9.57
C VAL A 88 31.21 -24.48 -9.12
N GLN A 89 31.56 -24.62 -7.83
CA GLN A 89 32.06 -25.88 -7.25
C GLN A 89 31.11 -27.06 -7.48
N GLY A 90 29.80 -26.82 -7.63
CA GLY A 90 28.80 -27.85 -7.95
C GLY A 90 28.70 -28.22 -9.44
N GLY A 91 29.54 -27.68 -10.33
CA GLY A 91 29.58 -28.00 -11.77
C GLY A 91 28.39 -27.52 -12.62
N ASN A 92 27.28 -27.12 -12.00
CA ASN A 92 26.01 -26.81 -12.67
C ASN A 92 25.96 -25.43 -13.38
N VAL A 93 27.05 -24.66 -13.39
CA VAL A 93 27.08 -23.30 -13.97
C VAL A 93 27.74 -23.32 -15.36
N HIS A 94 26.93 -23.44 -16.41
CA HIS A 94 27.41 -23.53 -17.79
C HIS A 94 27.94 -22.21 -18.33
N ASN A 95 27.25 -21.10 -18.06
CA ASN A 95 27.70 -19.74 -18.41
C ASN A 95 28.08 -18.99 -17.14
N LYS A 96 29.39 -18.96 -16.86
CA LYS A 96 29.95 -18.43 -15.63
C LYS A 96 29.85 -16.91 -15.53
N SER A 97 30.13 -16.16 -16.61
CA SER A 97 30.05 -14.70 -16.61
C SER A 97 28.62 -14.21 -16.41
N ALA A 98 27.64 -14.82 -17.10
CA ALA A 98 26.23 -14.47 -16.96
C ALA A 98 25.70 -14.80 -15.56
N TYR A 99 26.14 -15.92 -14.96
CA TYR A 99 25.79 -16.25 -13.59
C TYR A 99 26.38 -15.24 -12.59
N LEU A 100 27.67 -14.93 -12.68
CA LEU A 100 28.34 -13.95 -11.80
C LEU A 100 27.71 -12.55 -11.94
N ALA A 101 27.47 -12.08 -13.17
CA ALA A 101 26.75 -10.83 -13.43
C ALA A 101 25.34 -10.85 -12.81
N GLY A 102 24.66 -12.01 -12.83
CA GLY A 102 23.38 -12.23 -12.16
C GLY A 102 23.48 -12.17 -10.63
N VAL A 103 24.51 -12.76 -10.02
CA VAL A 103 24.77 -12.66 -8.57
C VAL A 103 25.06 -11.22 -8.19
N ALA A 104 25.99 -10.53 -8.88
CA ALA A 104 26.32 -9.13 -8.64
C ALA A 104 25.07 -8.24 -8.77
N THR A 105 24.28 -8.41 -9.83
CA THR A 105 23.03 -7.65 -10.02
C THR A 105 22.02 -7.90 -8.88
N ARG A 106 21.87 -9.14 -8.40
CA ARG A 106 21.04 -9.44 -7.21
C ARG A 106 21.62 -8.79 -5.96
N HIS A 107 22.92 -8.88 -5.74
CA HIS A 107 23.58 -8.27 -4.58
C HIS A 107 23.54 -6.73 -4.65
N LYS A 108 23.41 -6.12 -5.83
CA LYS A 108 23.19 -4.66 -5.97
C LYS A 108 21.77 -4.26 -5.59
N ARG A 109 20.81 -5.18 -5.73
CA ARG A 109 19.40 -5.01 -5.39
C ARG A 109 19.11 -5.34 -3.92
N PHE A 110 19.80 -6.31 -3.34
CA PHE A 110 19.55 -6.82 -1.98
C PHE A 110 20.68 -6.57 -0.96
N GLY A 111 21.93 -6.44 -1.41
CA GLY A 111 23.14 -6.48 -0.57
C GLY A 111 23.51 -5.18 0.17
N HIS A 112 22.67 -4.15 0.09
CA HIS A 112 22.67 -3.04 1.05
C HIS A 112 21.56 -3.16 2.09
N GLY A 113 20.61 -4.09 1.91
CA GLY A 113 19.65 -4.44 2.94
C GLY A 113 20.32 -5.21 4.08
N PRO A 114 19.81 -5.09 5.32
CA PRO A 114 20.32 -5.85 6.45
C PRO A 114 20.25 -7.37 6.22
N LYS A 115 21.20 -8.11 6.81
CA LYS A 115 21.31 -9.58 6.68
C LYS A 115 20.12 -10.28 7.36
N LEU A 116 19.07 -10.52 6.59
CA LEU A 116 17.86 -11.23 7.04
C LEU A 116 18.18 -12.68 7.47
N PRO A 117 17.43 -13.27 8.43
CA PRO A 117 17.54 -14.70 8.75
C PRO A 117 17.28 -15.58 7.51
N LYS A 118 17.98 -16.72 7.41
CA LYS A 118 17.90 -17.62 6.23
C LYS A 118 16.48 -18.02 5.86
N ASP A 119 15.67 -18.34 6.85
CA ASP A 119 14.30 -18.83 6.65
C ASP A 119 13.39 -17.70 6.12
N VAL A 120 13.62 -16.46 6.58
CA VAL A 120 12.95 -15.25 6.07
C VAL A 120 13.39 -14.95 4.63
N GLN A 121 14.69 -15.11 4.31
CA GLN A 121 15.19 -14.97 2.92
C GLN A 121 14.54 -16.00 1.99
N GLN A 122 14.49 -17.28 2.39
CA GLN A 122 13.85 -18.35 1.63
C GLN A 122 12.36 -18.07 1.41
N ARG A 123 11.65 -17.57 2.43
CA ARG A 123 10.22 -17.25 2.31
C ARG A 123 9.96 -16.04 1.41
N LEU A 124 10.81 -15.01 1.44
CA LEU A 124 10.78 -13.91 0.48
C LEU A 124 11.09 -14.39 -0.95
N GLU A 125 12.06 -15.28 -1.12
CA GLU A 125 12.38 -15.85 -2.44
C GLU A 125 11.21 -16.68 -2.98
N GLN A 126 10.51 -17.44 -2.14
CA GLN A 126 9.28 -18.15 -2.50
C GLN A 126 8.17 -17.17 -2.93
N LEU A 127 7.99 -16.05 -2.22
CA LEU A 127 7.02 -15.01 -2.58
C LEU A 127 7.33 -14.42 -3.97
N TYR A 128 8.61 -14.15 -4.28
CA TYR A 128 9.01 -13.68 -5.62
C TYR A 128 8.78 -14.76 -6.69
N ARG A 129 9.17 -16.01 -6.43
CA ARG A 129 8.92 -17.15 -7.34
C ARG A 129 7.43 -17.43 -7.60
N SER A 130 6.53 -16.98 -6.72
CA SER A 130 5.07 -17.09 -6.94
C SER A 130 4.56 -16.24 -8.12
N GLY A 131 5.36 -15.28 -8.61
CA GLY A 131 4.97 -14.35 -9.68
C GLY A 131 4.04 -13.22 -9.24
N LYS A 132 3.48 -13.25 -8.02
CA LYS A 132 2.68 -12.15 -7.45
C LYS A 132 3.47 -10.85 -7.30
N MET A 133 4.78 -10.95 -7.13
CA MET A 133 5.68 -9.80 -6.98
C MET A 133 6.87 -9.90 -7.93
N LYS A 134 7.33 -8.74 -8.41
CA LYS A 134 8.61 -8.61 -9.14
C LYS A 134 9.76 -8.53 -8.13
N ASP A 135 10.90 -9.15 -8.45
CA ASP A 135 12.13 -9.31 -7.65
C ASP A 135 12.79 -8.03 -7.08
N THR A 136 12.19 -6.85 -7.22
CA THR A 136 12.77 -5.56 -6.81
C THR A 136 11.74 -4.58 -6.26
N ILE A 137 10.63 -5.09 -5.70
CA ILE A 137 9.57 -4.21 -5.18
C ILE A 137 9.94 -3.64 -3.80
N PHE A 138 10.40 -4.48 -2.87
CA PHE A 138 10.75 -4.02 -1.53
C PHE A 138 11.98 -3.10 -1.54
N ASP A 139 11.82 -1.92 -0.94
CA ASP A 139 12.90 -0.97 -0.70
C ASP A 139 13.68 -1.29 0.59
N SER A 140 14.77 -0.56 0.82
CA SER A 140 15.63 -0.72 2.00
C SER A 140 14.84 -0.63 3.31
N LYS A 141 13.83 0.25 3.40
CA LYS A 141 13.06 0.46 4.64
C LYS A 141 12.16 -0.73 4.94
N VAL A 142 11.60 -1.37 3.91
CA VAL A 142 10.86 -2.63 4.09
C VAL A 142 11.80 -3.75 4.54
N LEU A 143 12.98 -3.87 3.92
CA LEU A 143 13.97 -4.89 4.31
C LEU A 143 14.53 -4.66 5.73
N GLU A 144 14.76 -3.41 6.12
CA GLU A 144 15.11 -3.00 7.50
C GLU A 144 13.99 -3.37 8.47
N ALA A 145 12.73 -3.02 8.17
CA ALA A 145 11.60 -3.38 9.00
C ALA A 145 11.37 -4.90 9.12
N ILE A 146 11.80 -5.70 8.13
CA ILE A 146 11.81 -7.16 8.20
C ILE A 146 12.97 -7.67 9.06
N ALA A 147 14.16 -7.07 8.98
CA ALA A 147 15.33 -7.44 9.79
C ALA A 147 15.15 -7.15 11.29
N ASP A 148 14.44 -6.07 11.63
CA ASP A 148 14.14 -5.66 13.01
C ASP A 148 13.03 -6.53 13.66
N MET A 149 12.50 -7.53 12.96
CA MET A 149 11.49 -8.45 13.47
C MET A 149 12.08 -9.82 13.82
N ASP A 150 11.45 -10.49 14.79
CA ASP A 150 11.64 -11.92 15.00
C ASP A 150 11.33 -12.69 13.71
N ALA A 151 12.10 -13.75 13.43
CA ALA A 151 11.98 -14.52 12.20
C ALA A 151 10.58 -15.14 12.02
N GLY A 152 9.94 -15.62 13.09
CA GLY A 152 8.58 -16.17 13.05
C GLY A 152 7.52 -15.11 12.78
N LEU A 153 7.68 -13.91 13.35
CA LEU A 153 6.83 -12.76 13.03
C LEU A 153 7.02 -12.31 11.57
N ALA A 154 8.26 -12.24 11.09
CA ALA A 154 8.57 -11.85 9.71
C ALA A 154 7.96 -12.83 8.69
N ILE A 155 8.09 -14.15 8.91
CA ILE A 155 7.45 -15.18 8.08
C ILE A 155 5.93 -15.01 8.08
N ARG A 156 5.30 -14.85 9.25
CA ARG A 156 3.85 -14.65 9.35
C ARG A 156 3.37 -13.38 8.64
N VAL A 157 4.14 -12.29 8.67
CA VAL A 157 3.85 -11.08 7.89
C VAL A 157 3.90 -11.38 6.39
N ILE A 158 4.89 -12.14 5.93
CA ILE A 158 5.01 -12.52 4.51
C ILE A 158 3.84 -13.43 4.08
N ASP A 159 3.43 -14.38 4.91
CA ASP A 159 2.25 -15.23 4.68
C ASP A 159 0.96 -14.39 4.59
N ASN A 160 0.74 -13.52 5.58
CA ASN A 160 -0.39 -12.58 5.62
C ASN A 160 -0.38 -11.56 4.47
N PHE A 161 0.76 -11.36 3.82
CA PHE A 161 0.91 -10.49 2.67
C PHE A 161 0.66 -11.24 1.35
N GLU A 162 1.12 -12.48 1.23
CA GLU A 162 0.91 -13.32 0.04
C GLU A 162 -0.57 -13.57 -0.25
N THR A 163 -1.43 -13.60 0.77
CA THR A 163 -2.89 -13.77 0.62
C THR A 163 -3.60 -12.50 0.10
N LYS A 164 -2.91 -11.36 0.02
CA LYS A 164 -3.51 -10.10 -0.46
C LYS A 164 -3.50 -10.01 -1.97
N ASP A 165 -4.51 -9.33 -2.51
CA ASP A 165 -4.49 -8.87 -3.89
C ASP A 165 -3.48 -7.73 -4.04
N LEU A 166 -2.64 -7.83 -5.07
CA LEU A 166 -1.58 -6.88 -5.39
C LEU A 166 -1.86 -6.13 -6.71
N GLU A 167 -2.90 -6.49 -7.47
CA GLU A 167 -3.23 -5.83 -8.74
C GLU A 167 -3.70 -4.37 -8.51
N ASP A 168 -4.52 -4.15 -7.48
CA ASP A 168 -4.99 -2.82 -7.06
C ASP A 168 -3.97 -2.03 -6.20
N ALA A 169 -2.82 -2.63 -5.86
CA ALA A 169 -1.88 -2.07 -4.91
C ALA A 169 -1.01 -0.93 -5.50
N ARG A 170 -1.52 0.31 -5.47
CA ARG A 170 -0.79 1.53 -5.92
C ARG A 170 0.63 1.69 -5.37
N ASN A 171 0.88 1.20 -4.16
CA ASN A 171 2.20 1.17 -3.55
C ASN A 171 2.33 -0.08 -2.67
N VAL A 172 3.03 -1.08 -3.20
CA VAL A 172 3.20 -2.40 -2.58
C VAL A 172 4.02 -2.32 -1.28
N ASN A 173 4.99 -1.41 -1.18
CA ASN A 173 5.79 -1.22 0.04
C ASN A 173 4.95 -0.64 1.18
N ALA A 174 4.07 0.32 0.86
CA ALA A 174 3.10 0.84 1.83
C ALA A 174 2.11 -0.24 2.30
N LEU A 175 1.64 -1.09 1.38
CA LEU A 175 0.78 -2.23 1.71
C LEU A 175 1.51 -3.26 2.60
N PHE A 176 2.79 -3.53 2.35
CA PHE A 176 3.60 -4.43 3.17
C PHE A 176 3.83 -3.86 4.57
N MET A 177 4.20 -2.58 4.69
CA MET A 177 4.34 -1.90 5.99
C MET A 177 3.01 -1.87 6.78
N ALA A 178 1.88 -1.69 6.10
CA ALA A 178 0.56 -1.83 6.74
C ALA A 178 0.30 -3.28 7.21
N THR A 179 0.80 -4.28 6.49
CA THR A 179 0.68 -5.70 6.87
C THR A 179 1.56 -6.06 8.06
N ILE A 180 2.78 -5.50 8.15
CA ILE A 180 3.62 -5.55 9.37
C ILE A 180 2.83 -5.01 10.56
N LYS A 181 2.25 -3.80 10.42
CA LYS A 181 1.51 -3.14 11.50
C LYS A 181 0.31 -3.97 11.97
N ILE A 182 -0.55 -4.40 11.05
CA ILE A 182 -1.75 -5.20 11.37
C ILE A 182 -1.36 -6.52 12.06
N THR A 183 -0.32 -7.20 11.58
CA THR A 183 0.12 -8.49 12.15
C THR A 183 0.70 -8.30 13.57
N LYS A 184 1.46 -7.21 13.81
CA LYS A 184 1.95 -6.85 15.16
C LYS A 184 0.81 -6.51 16.12
N GLU A 185 -0.20 -5.77 15.66
CA GLU A 185 -1.41 -5.47 16.45
C GLU A 185 -2.21 -6.72 16.78
N GLN A 186 -2.40 -7.63 15.81
CA GLN A 186 -3.06 -8.94 16.03
C GLN A 186 -2.33 -9.78 17.08
N MET A 187 -1.01 -9.98 16.95
CA MET A 187 -0.24 -10.74 17.94
C MET A 187 -0.21 -10.10 19.34
N THR A 188 -0.41 -8.78 19.43
CA THR A 188 -0.56 -8.09 20.72
C THR A 188 -1.95 -8.34 21.32
N ARG A 189 -2.99 -8.38 20.48
CA ARG A 189 -4.39 -8.59 20.87
C ARG A 189 -4.72 -10.03 21.24
N ASP A 190 -4.13 -11.00 20.54
CA ASP A 190 -4.36 -12.44 20.77
C ASP A 190 -3.60 -12.96 22.01
N ARG A 191 -2.84 -12.09 22.69
CA ARG A 191 -2.15 -12.41 23.94
C ARG A 191 -3.17 -12.66 25.06
N PRO A 192 -3.15 -13.81 25.76
CA PRO A 192 -4.06 -14.06 26.86
C PRO A 192 -3.95 -12.97 27.95
N TYR A 193 -5.09 -12.36 28.29
CA TYR A 193 -5.19 -11.36 29.35
C TYR A 193 -4.62 -11.92 30.66
N GLY A 194 -3.58 -11.27 31.19
CA GLY A 194 -2.91 -11.67 32.44
C GLY A 194 -1.45 -12.13 32.29
N MET A 195 -0.97 -12.43 31.08
CA MET A 195 0.46 -12.66 30.84
C MET A 195 1.22 -11.32 30.76
N PRO A 196 2.27 -11.08 31.56
CA PRO A 196 3.06 -9.85 31.47
C PRO A 196 3.72 -9.72 30.08
N PRO A 197 3.93 -8.48 29.59
CA PRO A 197 4.60 -8.28 28.30
C PRO A 197 6.03 -8.84 28.33
N PRO A 198 6.51 -9.43 27.22
CA PRO A 198 7.79 -10.10 27.19
C PRO A 198 8.89 -9.04 27.15
N HIS A 199 9.81 -9.10 28.11
CA HIS A 199 11.01 -8.26 28.14
C HIS A 199 11.88 -8.59 26.92
N GLY A 200 11.72 -7.85 25.83
CA GLY A 200 12.42 -8.07 24.57
C GLY A 200 12.21 -6.96 23.55
N TYR A 201 10.98 -6.45 23.40
CA TYR A 201 10.74 -5.25 22.61
C TYR A 201 11.11 -4.01 23.42
N ARG A 202 12.37 -3.59 23.26
CA ARG A 202 12.85 -2.25 23.63
C ARG A 202 12.27 -1.24 22.63
N GLU A 203 10.96 -1.02 22.72
CA GLU A 203 10.34 0.18 22.17
C GLU A 203 11.04 1.35 22.85
N SER A 204 11.72 2.18 22.05
CA SER A 204 12.52 3.30 22.54
C SER A 204 11.58 4.33 23.15
N LEU A 205 11.28 4.15 24.43
CA LEU A 205 10.52 5.10 25.24
C LEU A 205 11.10 6.49 24.98
N PRO A 206 10.28 7.48 24.58
CA PRO A 206 10.77 8.84 24.46
C PRO A 206 11.41 9.22 25.80
N PRO A 207 12.55 9.95 25.79
CA PRO A 207 13.23 10.33 27.02
C PRO A 207 12.21 10.99 27.95
N PRO A 208 12.23 10.70 29.26
CA PRO A 208 11.19 11.16 30.17
C PRO A 208 11.13 12.68 30.12
N HIS A 209 10.10 13.20 29.45
CA HIS A 209 9.79 14.62 29.48
C HIS A 209 9.39 14.93 30.92
N HIS A 210 10.37 15.44 31.68
CA HIS A 210 10.15 16.14 32.93
C HIS A 210 9.30 17.39 32.63
N HIS A 211 8.00 17.18 32.46
CA HIS A 211 7.02 18.23 32.66
C HIS A 211 7.17 18.67 34.11
N GLY A 212 7.89 19.77 34.30
CA GLY A 212 8.03 20.41 35.60
C GLY A 212 6.63 20.73 36.11
N MET A 213 6.20 20.02 37.14
CA MET A 213 5.06 20.49 37.93
C MET A 213 5.42 21.88 38.46
N PRO A 214 4.50 22.86 38.36
CA PRO A 214 4.71 24.13 39.03
C PRO A 214 4.90 23.86 40.54
N PRO A 215 5.82 24.57 41.21
CA PRO A 215 6.05 24.35 42.64
C PRO A 215 4.75 24.61 43.42
N PRO A 216 4.38 23.77 44.39
CA PRO A 216 3.19 23.98 45.19
C PRO A 216 3.32 25.30 45.97
N PRO A 217 2.24 26.10 46.06
CA PRO A 217 2.28 27.35 46.80
C PRO A 217 2.61 27.08 48.27
N HIS A 218 3.60 27.79 48.80
CA HIS A 218 3.98 27.70 50.21
C HIS A 218 2.81 28.10 51.11
N GLY A 219 2.44 27.23 52.07
CA GLY A 219 1.46 27.60 53.10
C GLY A 219 0.67 26.47 53.76
N MET A 220 0.66 25.24 53.23
CA MET A 220 -0.07 24.14 53.88
C MET A 220 0.81 23.34 54.84
N PRO A 221 0.41 23.16 56.12
CA PRO A 221 1.09 22.25 57.03
C PRO A 221 0.88 20.79 56.59
N PRO A 222 1.83 19.88 56.89
CA PRO A 222 1.73 18.49 56.48
C PRO A 222 0.54 17.78 57.14
N PRO A 223 -0.18 16.90 56.43
CA PRO A 223 -1.25 16.10 57.02
C PRO A 223 -0.68 15.14 58.07
N SER A 224 -1.36 15.06 59.22
CA SER A 224 -0.98 14.17 60.31
C SER A 224 -1.11 12.70 59.87
N TYR A 225 0.02 12.01 59.71
CA TYR A 225 0.07 10.56 59.53
C TYR A 225 -0.28 9.89 60.86
N GLY A 226 -1.57 9.59 61.06
CA GLY A 226 -2.09 9.23 62.37
C GLY A 226 -3.37 8.41 62.40
N MET A 227 -3.64 7.53 61.42
CA MET A 227 -4.63 6.46 61.58
C MET A 227 -4.12 5.13 60.99
N PRO A 228 -4.13 4.01 61.76
CA PRO A 228 -3.94 2.69 61.22
C PRO A 228 -5.18 2.25 60.39
N PRO A 229 -5.01 1.37 59.39
CA PRO A 229 -6.14 0.88 58.60
C PRO A 229 -7.12 0.05 59.46
N PRO A 230 -8.43 0.12 59.17
CA PRO A 230 -9.43 -0.65 59.91
C PRO A 230 -9.26 -2.16 59.66
N PRO A 231 -9.59 -3.03 60.65
CA PRO A 231 -9.44 -4.47 60.50
C PRO A 231 -10.43 -5.03 59.47
N TYR A 232 -9.90 -5.78 58.51
CA TYR A 232 -10.70 -6.53 57.54
C TYR A 232 -11.61 -7.52 58.27
N SER A 233 -12.92 -7.30 58.20
CA SER A 233 -13.93 -8.26 58.63
C SER A 233 -14.34 -9.10 57.42
N PRO A 234 -14.09 -10.43 57.38
CA PRO A 234 -14.56 -11.27 56.31
C PRO A 234 -16.10 -11.40 56.35
N PRO A 235 -16.78 -11.52 55.19
CA PRO A 235 -18.22 -11.71 55.16
C PRO A 235 -18.60 -13.07 55.78
N PRO A 236 -19.81 -13.18 56.39
CA PRO A 236 -20.23 -14.41 57.05
C PRO A 236 -20.44 -15.53 56.04
N TYR A 237 -19.88 -16.70 56.32
CA TYR A 237 -20.18 -17.94 55.60
C TYR A 237 -21.67 -18.29 55.80
N ALA A 238 -22.45 -18.19 54.72
CA ALA A 238 -23.78 -18.81 54.68
C ALA A 238 -23.62 -20.34 54.71
N ALA A 239 -24.30 -21.00 55.65
CA ALA A 239 -24.27 -22.44 55.79
C ALA A 239 -24.93 -23.15 54.57
N PRO A 240 -24.43 -24.33 54.16
CA PRO A 240 -25.10 -25.13 53.13
C PRO A 240 -26.46 -25.64 53.65
N PRO A 241 -27.52 -25.64 52.80
CA PRO A 241 -28.83 -26.15 53.21
C PRO A 241 -28.81 -27.69 53.40
N PRO A 242 -29.67 -28.23 54.27
CA PRO A 242 -29.73 -29.66 54.54
C PRO A 242 -30.33 -30.42 53.35
N TYR A 243 -29.79 -31.61 53.09
CA TYR A 243 -30.37 -32.57 52.13
C TYR A 243 -31.76 -33.01 52.60
N GLY A 244 -32.79 -32.80 51.78
CA GLY A 244 -34.15 -33.28 52.06
C GLY A 244 -35.15 -33.05 50.92
N ALA A 245 -35.87 -34.13 50.57
CA ALA A 245 -37.01 -34.19 49.65
C ALA A 245 -36.75 -33.93 48.14
N HIS A 246 -36.92 -35.00 47.35
CA HIS A 246 -37.07 -34.91 45.89
C HIS A 246 -38.46 -34.36 45.52
N ALA A 247 -38.51 -33.28 44.74
CA ALA A 247 -39.75 -32.82 44.09
C ALA A 247 -39.91 -33.48 42.71
N PRO A 248 -41.15 -33.77 42.26
CA PRO A 248 -41.39 -34.40 40.96
C PRO A 248 -41.11 -33.48 39.78
N TYR A 249 -40.68 -34.08 38.67
CA TYR A 249 -40.29 -33.46 37.39
C TYR A 249 -41.10 -32.21 36.99
N ALA A 250 -40.43 -31.06 36.97
CA ALA A 250 -40.80 -29.93 36.12
C ALA A 250 -40.01 -30.01 34.79
N PRO A 251 -40.62 -29.68 33.63
CA PRO A 251 -39.91 -29.67 32.36
C PRO A 251 -38.80 -28.61 32.34
N PRO A 252 -37.74 -28.78 31.53
CA PRO A 252 -36.57 -27.91 31.57
C PRO A 252 -36.88 -26.52 31.02
N MET A 253 -37.08 -25.55 31.91
CA MET A 253 -36.99 -24.14 31.58
C MET A 253 -35.54 -23.81 31.19
N HIS A 254 -35.28 -23.61 29.90
CA HIS A 254 -34.00 -23.07 29.45
C HIS A 254 -33.76 -21.71 30.11
N ALA A 255 -32.73 -21.63 30.95
CA ALA A 255 -32.28 -20.34 31.48
C ALA A 255 -31.85 -19.45 30.32
N PRO A 256 -32.35 -18.20 30.22
CA PRO A 256 -31.89 -17.27 29.19
C PRO A 256 -30.38 -17.02 29.39
N PRO A 257 -29.56 -17.04 28.33
CA PRO A 257 -28.12 -16.88 28.46
C PRO A 257 -27.79 -15.48 28.99
N MET A 258 -27.08 -15.43 30.11
CA MET A 258 -26.55 -14.19 30.69
C MET A 258 -25.62 -13.50 29.68
N ALA A 259 -26.03 -12.34 29.18
CA ALA A 259 -25.32 -11.62 28.12
C ALA A 259 -24.06 -10.89 28.63
N ALA A 260 -22.97 -11.63 28.84
CA ALA A 260 -21.66 -11.09 29.14
C ALA A 260 -20.91 -10.73 27.85
N GLY A 261 -21.31 -9.64 27.21
CA GLY A 261 -20.66 -9.10 26.02
C GLY A 261 -21.58 -8.19 25.21
N GLY A 262 -21.14 -6.97 24.90
CA GLY A 262 -21.91 -5.96 24.16
C GLY A 262 -22.06 -6.26 22.66
N GLY A 263 -22.45 -7.48 22.30
CA GLY A 263 -22.77 -7.86 20.93
C GLY A 263 -23.97 -7.06 20.44
N ARG A 264 -23.86 -6.47 19.24
CA ARG A 264 -24.99 -5.79 18.58
C ARG A 264 -26.11 -6.80 18.36
N ARG A 265 -27.35 -6.42 18.68
CA ARG A 265 -28.53 -7.25 18.40
C ARG A 265 -28.70 -7.40 16.88
N PRO A 266 -28.91 -8.61 16.34
CA PRO A 266 -29.25 -8.78 14.93
C PRO A 266 -30.62 -8.13 14.64
N MET A 267 -30.67 -7.34 13.57
CA MET A 267 -31.82 -6.53 13.14
C MET A 267 -32.67 -7.23 12.06
N GLY A 268 -32.45 -8.52 11.79
CA GLY A 268 -33.16 -9.26 10.73
C GLY A 268 -34.68 -9.16 10.77
N ALA A 269 -35.30 -9.20 11.96
CA ALA A 269 -36.75 -9.03 12.10
C ALA A 269 -37.22 -7.60 11.72
N GLU A 270 -36.43 -6.58 12.03
CA GLU A 270 -36.71 -5.17 11.70
C GLU A 270 -36.48 -4.90 10.20
N GLN A 271 -35.46 -5.53 9.61
CA GLN A 271 -35.21 -5.53 8.16
C GLN A 271 -36.36 -6.17 7.38
N ALA A 272 -36.83 -7.36 7.81
CA ALA A 272 -37.98 -8.03 7.21
C ALA A 272 -39.26 -7.19 7.33
N ALA A 273 -39.48 -6.52 8.47
CA ALA A 273 -40.63 -5.65 8.70
C ALA A 273 -40.69 -4.42 7.76
N VAL A 274 -39.55 -3.96 7.23
CA VAL A 274 -39.49 -2.89 6.22
C VAL A 274 -39.40 -3.41 4.78
N GLY A 275 -39.55 -4.72 4.56
CA GLY A 275 -39.61 -5.34 3.24
C GLY A 275 -38.25 -5.73 2.63
N VAL A 276 -37.17 -5.83 3.42
CA VAL A 276 -35.90 -6.39 2.95
C VAL A 276 -36.04 -7.90 2.75
N ARG A 277 -35.49 -8.42 1.64
CA ARG A 277 -35.41 -9.87 1.40
C ARG A 277 -34.22 -10.44 2.19
N VAL A 278 -34.45 -10.64 3.48
CA VAL A 278 -33.40 -10.96 4.46
C VAL A 278 -32.57 -12.18 4.06
N ASP A 279 -33.17 -13.22 3.48
CA ASP A 279 -32.43 -14.40 3.03
C ASP A 279 -31.45 -14.08 1.89
N GLU A 280 -31.82 -13.22 0.94
CA GLU A 280 -30.91 -12.77 -0.12
C GLU A 280 -29.80 -11.88 0.44
N LEU A 281 -30.14 -10.93 1.31
CA LEU A 281 -29.18 -9.95 1.85
C LEU A 281 -28.21 -10.55 2.87
N HIS A 282 -28.67 -11.47 3.73
CA HIS A 282 -27.85 -12.07 4.80
C HIS A 282 -26.81 -13.06 4.28
N ASN A 283 -27.09 -13.70 3.14
CA ASN A 283 -26.15 -14.61 2.48
C ASN A 283 -24.93 -13.89 1.85
N LEU A 284 -24.93 -12.56 1.77
CA LEU A 284 -23.85 -11.78 1.16
C LEU A 284 -22.71 -11.41 2.13
N SER A 285 -23.00 -11.29 3.43
CA SER A 285 -22.00 -11.01 4.46
C SER A 285 -22.54 -11.37 5.86
N PRO A 286 -21.71 -11.93 6.76
CA PRO A 286 -22.07 -12.14 8.16
C PRO A 286 -22.40 -10.84 8.91
N HIS A 287 -22.06 -9.68 8.36
CA HIS A 287 -22.40 -8.37 8.93
C HIS A 287 -23.78 -7.83 8.48
N ALA A 288 -24.35 -8.33 7.36
CA ALA A 288 -25.64 -7.87 6.84
C ALA A 288 -26.83 -7.98 7.83
N PRO A 289 -26.94 -9.01 8.70
CA PRO A 289 -27.98 -9.07 9.75
C PRO A 289 -27.91 -7.94 10.79
N PHE A 290 -26.81 -7.19 10.87
CA PHE A 290 -26.59 -6.12 11.85
C PHE A 290 -26.64 -4.72 11.23
N VAL A 291 -26.90 -4.59 9.93
CA VAL A 291 -27.08 -3.32 9.23
C VAL A 291 -28.44 -2.71 9.62
N PRO A 292 -28.54 -1.39 9.92
CA PRO A 292 -29.82 -0.77 10.23
C PRO A 292 -30.88 -0.98 9.16
N ALA A 293 -32.11 -1.32 9.56
CA ALA A 293 -33.20 -1.68 8.64
C ALA A 293 -33.44 -0.67 7.49
N PRO A 294 -33.41 0.66 7.72
CA PRO A 294 -33.52 1.64 6.62
C PRO A 294 -32.36 1.57 5.62
N VAL A 295 -31.14 1.29 6.09
CA VAL A 295 -29.93 1.19 5.24
C VAL A 295 -29.99 -0.09 4.41
N ALA A 296 -30.38 -1.21 5.03
CA ALA A 296 -30.61 -2.48 4.34
C ALA A 296 -31.67 -2.37 3.24
N LEU A 297 -32.74 -1.60 3.45
CA LEU A 297 -33.76 -1.33 2.45
C LEU A 297 -33.24 -0.51 1.24
N VAL A 298 -32.35 0.45 1.48
CA VAL A 298 -31.70 1.21 0.37
C VAL A 298 -30.75 0.31 -0.41
N LEU A 299 -29.95 -0.54 0.25
CA LEU A 299 -29.10 -1.53 -0.41
C LEU A 299 -29.93 -2.49 -1.28
N GLN A 300 -31.04 -3.02 -0.75
CA GLN A 300 -31.95 -3.88 -1.50
C GLN A 300 -32.49 -3.18 -2.76
N ARG A 301 -32.97 -1.94 -2.64
CA ARG A 301 -33.48 -1.15 -3.79
C ARG A 301 -32.40 -0.85 -4.82
N ALA A 302 -31.16 -0.62 -4.39
CA ALA A 302 -30.03 -0.43 -5.29
C ALA A 302 -29.73 -1.73 -6.08
N TRP A 303 -29.73 -2.88 -5.40
CA TRP A 303 -29.56 -4.18 -6.04
C TRP A 303 -30.70 -4.49 -7.03
N ASP A 304 -31.95 -4.25 -6.62
CA ASP A 304 -33.15 -4.48 -7.43
C ASP A 304 -33.21 -3.58 -8.69
N SER A 305 -32.55 -2.41 -8.66
CA SER A 305 -32.37 -1.54 -9.84
C SER A 305 -31.18 -1.92 -10.73
N GLY A 306 -30.48 -3.01 -10.40
CA GLY A 306 -29.34 -3.53 -11.16
C GLY A 306 -27.99 -2.89 -10.81
N ASN A 307 -27.92 -2.04 -9.77
CA ASN A 307 -26.65 -1.49 -9.30
C ASN A 307 -25.83 -2.57 -8.57
N ARG A 308 -24.54 -2.67 -8.90
CA ARG A 308 -23.65 -3.74 -8.41
C ARG A 308 -23.02 -3.48 -7.04
N LEU A 309 -23.32 -2.35 -6.38
CA LEU A 309 -22.72 -1.95 -5.09
C LEU A 309 -22.72 -3.10 -4.09
N VAL A 310 -23.88 -3.70 -3.85
CA VAL A 310 -24.09 -4.74 -2.84
C VAL A 310 -23.18 -5.96 -3.05
N SER A 311 -22.93 -6.36 -4.30
CA SER A 311 -22.04 -7.48 -4.65
C SER A 311 -20.55 -7.11 -4.66
N MET A 312 -20.20 -5.82 -4.52
CA MET A 312 -18.83 -5.30 -4.49
C MET A 312 -18.38 -4.87 -3.08
N LEU A 313 -19.30 -4.84 -2.10
CA LEU A 313 -18.99 -4.47 -0.72
C LEU A 313 -18.08 -5.51 -0.05
N ASP A 314 -16.93 -5.05 0.47
CA ASP A 314 -16.06 -5.86 1.32
C ASP A 314 -16.56 -5.90 2.78
N GLU A 315 -16.05 -6.85 3.57
CA GLU A 315 -16.44 -7.02 4.98
C GLU A 315 -16.16 -5.77 5.83
N GLY A 316 -15.14 -4.98 5.46
CA GLY A 316 -14.84 -3.70 6.12
C GLY A 316 -15.95 -2.66 5.90
N SER A 317 -16.46 -2.60 4.67
CA SER A 317 -17.55 -1.70 4.27
C SER A 317 -18.89 -2.14 4.83
N TRP A 318 -19.19 -3.45 4.79
CA TRP A 318 -20.36 -4.02 5.48
C TRP A 318 -20.34 -3.71 6.97
N LYS A 319 -19.20 -3.97 7.65
CA LYS A 319 -19.04 -3.66 9.07
C LYS A 319 -19.23 -2.16 9.34
N ALA A 320 -18.64 -1.29 8.53
CA ALA A 320 -18.80 0.16 8.69
C ALA A 320 -20.28 0.59 8.58
N LEU A 321 -21.07 -0.01 7.69
CA LEU A 321 -22.51 0.23 7.59
C LEU A 321 -23.28 -0.22 8.84
N THR A 322 -22.83 -1.26 9.55
CA THR A 322 -23.41 -1.62 10.87
C THR A 322 -23.14 -0.55 11.93
N GLU A 323 -22.01 0.15 11.82
CA GLU A 323 -21.56 1.14 12.81
C GLU A 323 -22.16 2.54 12.60
N MET A 324 -22.71 2.83 11.42
CA MET A 324 -23.34 4.11 11.10
C MET A 324 -24.72 4.29 11.73
N GLU A 325 -25.05 5.54 12.05
CA GLU A 325 -26.39 5.95 12.45
C GLU A 325 -27.35 5.87 11.23
N PRO A 326 -28.63 5.44 11.39
CA PRO A 326 -29.45 5.02 10.25
C PRO A 326 -29.73 6.11 9.20
N ALA A 327 -29.81 7.38 9.58
CA ALA A 327 -29.98 8.47 8.61
C ALA A 327 -28.71 8.67 7.77
N HIS A 328 -27.55 8.74 8.42
CA HIS A 328 -26.25 8.85 7.73
C HIS A 328 -25.97 7.64 6.84
N GLY A 329 -26.22 6.41 7.30
CA GLY A 329 -25.99 5.21 6.49
C GLY A 329 -26.78 5.19 5.18
N GLN A 330 -28.03 5.68 5.18
CA GLN A 330 -28.84 5.81 3.96
C GLN A 330 -28.24 6.85 3.00
N GLN A 331 -27.79 7.99 3.51
CA GLN A 331 -27.16 9.05 2.70
C GLN A 331 -25.86 8.55 2.06
N VAL A 332 -25.01 7.86 2.82
CA VAL A 332 -23.78 7.24 2.32
C VAL A 332 -24.08 6.26 1.19
N VAL A 333 -25.04 5.33 1.37
CA VAL A 333 -25.37 4.36 0.32
C VAL A 333 -25.92 5.05 -0.93
N ASN A 334 -26.81 6.05 -0.80
CA ASN A 334 -27.34 6.81 -1.94
C ASN A 334 -26.23 7.53 -2.73
N GLU A 335 -25.31 8.24 -2.05
CA GLU A 335 -24.18 8.94 -2.70
C GLU A 335 -23.24 7.97 -3.44
N VAL A 336 -23.00 6.78 -2.87
CA VAL A 336 -22.19 5.74 -3.52
C VAL A 336 -22.92 5.14 -4.74
N VAL A 337 -24.22 4.85 -4.64
CA VAL A 337 -25.04 4.33 -5.75
C VAL A 337 -25.08 5.31 -6.92
N GLU A 338 -25.30 6.60 -6.65
CA GLU A 338 -25.27 7.66 -7.67
C GLU A 338 -23.90 7.76 -8.34
N ALA A 339 -22.82 7.79 -7.56
CA ALA A 339 -21.46 7.86 -8.08
C ALA A 339 -21.05 6.61 -8.90
N MET A 340 -21.58 5.43 -8.57
CA MET A 340 -21.42 4.20 -9.36
C MET A 340 -22.20 4.26 -10.67
N ASN A 341 -23.46 4.70 -10.66
CA ASN A 341 -24.28 4.85 -11.86
C ASN A 341 -23.64 5.83 -12.85
N ASN A 342 -23.02 6.90 -12.34
CA ASN A 342 -22.29 7.90 -13.12
C ASN A 342 -20.86 7.47 -13.53
N GLN A 343 -20.43 6.25 -13.18
CA GLN A 343 -19.07 5.71 -13.41
C GLN A 343 -17.93 6.59 -12.85
N GLN A 344 -18.21 7.43 -11.85
CA GLN A 344 -17.26 8.39 -11.29
C GLN A 344 -16.26 7.76 -10.31
N ILE A 345 -16.54 6.55 -9.82
CA ILE A 345 -15.72 5.86 -8.82
C ILE A 345 -15.13 4.56 -9.36
N ARG A 346 -13.82 4.36 -9.11
CA ARG A 346 -13.08 3.15 -9.51
C ARG A 346 -13.04 2.08 -8.41
N ASN A 347 -13.25 2.48 -7.15
CA ASN A 347 -13.27 1.60 -5.98
C ASN A 347 -14.39 2.09 -5.04
N CYS A 348 -15.47 1.31 -4.94
CA CYS A 348 -16.66 1.69 -4.19
C CYS A 348 -16.45 1.63 -2.67
N ASN A 349 -15.73 0.63 -2.16
CA ASN A 349 -15.41 0.47 -0.74
C ASN A 349 -14.64 1.67 -0.18
N ALA A 350 -13.57 2.09 -0.86
CA ALA A 350 -12.81 3.28 -0.49
C ALA A 350 -13.64 4.56 -0.52
N PHE A 351 -14.55 4.70 -1.49
CA PHE A 351 -15.45 5.85 -1.60
C PHE A 351 -16.50 5.85 -0.48
N LEU A 352 -17.15 4.72 -0.21
CA LEU A 352 -18.12 4.53 0.87
C LEU A 352 -17.52 4.89 2.24
N ILE A 353 -16.32 4.39 2.54
CA ILE A 353 -15.61 4.73 3.80
C ILE A 353 -15.24 6.22 3.85
N SER A 354 -14.90 6.84 2.72
CA SER A 354 -14.61 8.29 2.66
C SER A 354 -15.86 9.13 2.92
N VAL A 355 -17.00 8.78 2.31
CA VAL A 355 -18.29 9.46 2.52
C VAL A 355 -18.79 9.23 3.94
N GLY A 356 -18.72 8.00 4.47
CA GLY A 356 -19.08 7.70 5.86
C GLY A 356 -18.27 8.48 6.89
N LYS A 357 -16.95 8.63 6.67
CA LYS A 357 -16.08 9.46 7.54
C LYS A 357 -16.49 10.93 7.54
N LYS A 358 -16.91 11.49 6.40
CA LYS A 358 -17.41 12.88 6.30
C LYS A 358 -18.59 13.09 7.24
N PHE A 359 -19.60 12.22 7.19
CA PHE A 359 -20.78 12.28 8.07
C PHE A 359 -20.45 12.10 9.55
N LEU A 360 -19.62 11.11 9.90
CA LEU A 360 -19.14 10.91 11.28
C LEU A 360 -18.36 12.12 11.83
N THR A 361 -17.63 12.83 10.98
CA THR A 361 -16.85 14.01 11.37
C THR A 361 -17.72 15.26 11.48
N SER A 362 -18.73 15.42 10.62
CA SER A 362 -19.63 16.58 10.63
C SER A 362 -20.72 16.52 11.71
N GLY A 363 -21.02 15.34 12.26
CA GLY A 363 -22.09 15.15 13.25
C GLY A 363 -21.75 15.54 14.69
N ALA A 364 -20.49 15.83 15.01
CA ALA A 364 -20.07 16.23 16.35
C ALA A 364 -20.11 17.77 16.50
N PRO A 365 -21.06 18.36 17.25
CA PRO A 365 -20.97 19.77 17.63
C PRO A 365 -19.74 19.93 18.55
N SER A 366 -18.68 20.54 18.04
CA SER A 366 -17.42 20.72 18.78
C SER A 366 -17.66 21.54 20.06
N PRO A 367 -17.52 20.95 21.26
CA PRO A 367 -17.83 21.65 22.49
C PRO A 367 -16.62 22.47 22.94
N GLY A 368 -16.59 23.75 22.57
CA GLY A 368 -15.59 24.72 23.03
C GLY A 368 -14.62 25.18 21.94
N GLY A 369 -15.06 26.16 21.14
CA GLY A 369 -14.26 26.80 20.10
C GLY A 369 -14.77 28.20 19.77
N GLY A 370 -14.89 29.07 20.77
CA GLY A 370 -15.35 30.45 20.57
C GLY A 370 -14.30 31.31 19.85
N GLY A 371 -14.67 31.94 18.73
CA GLY A 371 -13.76 32.81 18.00
C GLY A 371 -14.23 33.30 16.62
N GLY A 372 -15.12 34.29 16.59
CA GLY A 372 -15.18 35.29 15.51
C GLY A 372 -15.86 34.90 14.18
N TYR A 373 -17.16 35.19 14.08
CA TYR A 373 -17.79 35.54 12.79
C TYR A 373 -17.73 37.05 12.57
N PRO A 374 -17.53 37.47 11.31
CA PRO A 374 -18.37 38.48 10.68
C PRO A 374 -19.13 37.82 9.50
N GLY A 375 -20.41 38.07 9.24
CA GLY A 375 -21.24 39.20 9.67
C GLY A 375 -21.42 40.17 8.49
N GLY A 376 -22.44 39.94 7.66
CA GLY A 376 -22.69 40.75 6.45
C GLY A 376 -23.91 40.29 5.66
N GLY A 377 -25.09 40.79 6.02
CA GLY A 377 -26.34 40.56 5.28
C GLY A 377 -26.59 41.63 4.20
N TYR A 378 -27.54 41.34 3.31
CA TYR A 378 -28.03 42.22 2.24
C TYR A 378 -28.59 43.57 2.74
N PRO A 379 -28.68 44.59 1.86
CA PRO A 379 -30.01 44.88 1.31
C PRO A 379 -30.07 45.35 -0.17
N GLY A 380 -31.13 44.91 -0.87
CA GLY A 380 -32.05 45.77 -1.64
C GLY A 380 -31.59 46.56 -2.89
N GLY A 381 -32.21 46.25 -4.03
CA GLY A 381 -32.31 47.13 -5.22
C GLY A 381 -32.38 46.32 -6.54
N GLY A 382 -33.23 46.63 -7.53
CA GLY A 382 -34.28 47.65 -7.59
C GLY A 382 -34.47 48.26 -8.99
N GLY A 383 -35.28 47.64 -9.85
CA GLY A 383 -35.83 48.26 -11.07
C GLY A 383 -34.95 48.19 -12.34
N GLY A 384 -35.58 48.30 -13.52
CA GLY A 384 -34.86 48.44 -14.81
C GLY A 384 -35.30 47.55 -15.97
N SER A 385 -36.60 47.43 -16.20
CA SER A 385 -37.17 47.03 -17.49
C SER A 385 -36.95 48.12 -18.56
N TYR A 386 -36.15 47.85 -19.61
CA TYR A 386 -36.18 48.43 -20.98
C TYR A 386 -35.38 47.47 -21.92
N GLY A 387 -35.53 47.40 -23.25
CA GLY A 387 -36.53 47.98 -24.17
C GLY A 387 -36.06 47.98 -25.65
N GLY A 388 -36.61 47.11 -26.51
CA GLY A 388 -36.32 47.02 -27.97
C GLY A 388 -35.49 45.79 -28.39
N GLY A 389 -35.61 45.23 -29.60
CA GLY A 389 -36.51 45.57 -30.72
C GLY A 389 -35.91 45.17 -32.09
N GLY A 390 -36.63 44.39 -32.90
CA GLY A 390 -36.22 43.91 -34.24
C GLY A 390 -35.61 42.50 -34.22
N GLY A 391 -36.01 41.53 -35.06
CA GLY A 391 -36.99 41.52 -36.14
C GLY A 391 -36.35 41.60 -37.54
N TYR A 392 -36.24 40.46 -38.24
CA TYR A 392 -36.90 40.12 -39.52
C TYR A 392 -36.54 38.66 -39.92
N PRO A 393 -37.30 37.96 -40.80
CA PRO A 393 -37.27 36.50 -40.93
C PRO A 393 -36.84 35.96 -42.31
N GLY A 394 -36.74 34.63 -42.41
CA GLY A 394 -37.01 33.89 -43.67
C GLY A 394 -35.87 33.03 -44.21
N GLY A 395 -36.22 31.83 -44.70
CA GLY A 395 -35.33 30.98 -45.49
C GLY A 395 -35.43 29.47 -45.21
N PRO A 396 -36.34 28.72 -45.88
CA PRO A 396 -36.42 27.27 -45.76
C PRO A 396 -35.61 26.53 -46.83
N GLY A 397 -34.90 25.48 -46.42
CA GLY A 397 -34.20 24.52 -47.28
C GLY A 397 -33.23 23.71 -46.41
N GLY A 398 -33.14 22.37 -46.49
CA GLY A 398 -33.55 21.48 -47.56
C GLY A 398 -32.32 20.71 -48.03
N GLY A 399 -32.06 19.53 -47.46
CA GLY A 399 -30.83 18.77 -47.72
C GLY A 399 -30.83 17.39 -47.09
N TYR A 400 -31.21 16.37 -47.87
CA TYR A 400 -31.01 14.96 -47.53
C TYR A 400 -29.52 14.59 -47.57
N GLY A 401 -29.07 13.68 -46.71
CA GLY A 401 -27.67 13.23 -46.71
C GLY A 401 -27.33 12.21 -45.63
N GLY A 402 -28.03 11.08 -45.58
CA GLY A 402 -27.72 9.98 -44.65
C GLY A 402 -26.56 9.12 -45.13
N ALA A 403 -25.52 8.96 -44.31
CA ALA A 403 -24.45 7.96 -44.44
C ALA A 403 -23.94 7.57 -43.02
N PRO A 404 -23.37 6.37 -42.81
CA PRO A 404 -23.69 5.64 -41.57
C PRO A 404 -22.64 5.70 -40.44
N GLY A 405 -23.17 5.61 -39.22
CA GLY A 405 -22.63 4.88 -38.06
C GLY A 405 -21.12 4.69 -37.93
N GLY A 406 -20.44 5.67 -37.33
CA GLY A 406 -19.15 5.48 -36.67
C GLY A 406 -19.27 5.76 -35.17
N GLY A 407 -19.23 4.72 -34.34
CA GLY A 407 -19.31 4.83 -32.87
C GLY A 407 -18.03 5.41 -32.24
N GLY A 408 -17.68 6.64 -32.61
CA GLY A 408 -16.61 7.39 -31.96
C GLY A 408 -17.10 7.83 -30.58
N GLY A 409 -16.55 7.25 -29.51
CA GLY A 409 -16.77 7.75 -28.16
C GLY A 409 -16.49 9.25 -28.11
N GLN A 410 -17.43 10.02 -27.56
CA GLN A 410 -17.34 11.48 -27.53
C GLN A 410 -15.98 11.87 -26.96
N LYS A 411 -15.13 12.50 -27.79
CA LYS A 411 -13.96 13.22 -27.28
C LYS A 411 -14.51 14.34 -26.40
N GLY A 412 -14.54 14.08 -25.09
CA GLY A 412 -15.00 15.04 -24.12
C GLY A 412 -14.28 16.37 -24.33
N VAL A 413 -15.02 17.47 -24.17
CA VAL A 413 -14.47 18.82 -24.30
C VAL A 413 -13.18 18.89 -23.48
N PRO A 414 -12.02 19.26 -24.07
CA PRO A 414 -10.73 19.24 -23.38
C PRO A 414 -10.84 19.90 -22.02
N ALA A 415 -10.36 19.23 -20.96
CA ALA A 415 -10.56 19.70 -19.59
C ALA A 415 -10.03 21.12 -19.37
N LEU A 416 -9.00 21.52 -20.14
CA LEU A 416 -8.50 22.89 -20.26
C LEU A 416 -9.60 23.94 -20.46
N ASN A 417 -10.65 23.65 -21.22
CA ASN A 417 -11.76 24.57 -21.49
C ASN A 417 -12.62 24.87 -20.24
N LYS A 418 -12.42 24.15 -19.13
CA LYS A 418 -13.01 24.49 -17.83
C LYS A 418 -12.24 25.63 -17.12
N LEU A 419 -11.02 25.97 -17.57
CA LEU A 419 -10.30 27.16 -17.12
C LEU A 419 -10.87 28.39 -17.83
N THR A 420 -11.44 29.32 -17.07
CA THR A 420 -12.02 30.57 -17.57
C THR A 420 -11.10 31.77 -17.33
N GLY A 421 -11.36 32.87 -18.04
CA GLY A 421 -10.67 34.15 -17.79
C GLY A 421 -9.17 34.12 -18.10
N VAL A 422 -8.39 34.89 -17.32
CA VAL A 422 -6.95 35.07 -17.53
C VAL A 422 -6.20 33.75 -17.39
N LEU A 423 -6.61 32.90 -16.45
CA LEU A 423 -6.02 31.58 -16.24
C LEU A 423 -6.20 30.65 -17.46
N GLY A 424 -7.39 30.67 -18.08
CA GLY A 424 -7.67 29.90 -19.30
C GLY A 424 -6.82 30.37 -20.48
N GLN A 425 -6.77 31.68 -20.72
CA GLN A 425 -5.92 32.27 -21.77
C GLN A 425 -4.45 31.92 -21.53
N ARG A 426 -3.94 32.09 -20.31
CA ARG A 426 -2.53 31.84 -19.99
C ARG A 426 -2.12 30.38 -20.20
N ALA A 427 -3.03 29.44 -19.95
CA ALA A 427 -2.77 28.03 -20.21
C ALA A 427 -2.76 27.71 -21.72
N GLN A 428 -3.62 28.36 -22.52
CA GLN A 428 -3.60 28.25 -23.98
C GLN A 428 -2.33 28.86 -24.59
N ASP A 429 -1.90 30.04 -24.11
CA ASP A 429 -0.65 30.69 -24.55
C ASP A 429 0.55 29.76 -24.31
N LEU A 430 0.60 29.12 -23.13
CA LEU A 430 1.66 28.18 -22.77
C LEU A 430 1.66 26.92 -23.66
N LEU A 431 0.48 26.38 -24.01
CA LEU A 431 0.37 25.29 -24.98
C LEU A 431 0.88 25.68 -26.37
N GLN A 432 0.65 26.92 -26.82
CA GLN A 432 1.17 27.39 -28.10
C GLN A 432 2.69 27.53 -28.06
N GLN A 433 3.23 28.18 -27.00
CA GLN A 433 4.66 28.42 -26.81
C GLN A 433 5.48 27.12 -26.69
N GLN A 434 4.96 26.11 -25.97
CA GLN A 434 5.65 24.83 -25.73
C GLN A 434 5.01 23.66 -26.48
N SER A 435 4.34 23.91 -27.61
CA SER A 435 3.58 22.91 -28.40
C SER A 435 4.35 21.65 -28.84
N HIS A 436 5.69 21.70 -28.81
CA HIS A 436 6.56 20.56 -29.10
C HIS A 436 6.68 19.55 -27.93
N VAL A 437 6.37 19.94 -26.69
CA VAL A 437 6.36 19.07 -25.50
C VAL A 437 5.00 19.06 -24.78
N LEU A 438 4.35 20.21 -24.63
CA LEU A 438 3.03 20.32 -24.01
C LEU A 438 1.90 20.05 -25.01
N ARG A 439 0.85 19.39 -24.51
CA ARG A 439 -0.39 19.07 -25.23
C ARG A 439 -1.57 19.34 -24.31
N ASP A 440 -2.74 19.55 -24.90
CA ASP A 440 -4.02 19.69 -24.19
C ASP A 440 -4.28 18.50 -23.24
N THR A 441 -3.92 17.28 -23.66
CA THR A 441 -4.04 16.06 -22.84
C THR A 441 -3.17 16.04 -21.59
N HIS A 442 -2.21 16.96 -21.43
CA HIS A 442 -1.41 17.09 -20.19
C HIS A 442 -2.12 17.92 -19.11
N PHE A 443 -3.17 18.67 -19.49
CA PHE A 443 -4.07 19.37 -18.58
C PHE A 443 -5.33 18.53 -18.36
N ASP A 444 -5.16 17.39 -17.69
CA ASP A 444 -6.29 16.51 -17.34
C ASP A 444 -7.25 17.16 -16.31
N GLU A 445 -8.39 16.51 -16.06
CA GLU A 445 -9.40 17.02 -15.12
C GLU A 445 -8.87 17.23 -13.70
N VAL A 446 -7.87 16.45 -13.28
CA VAL A 446 -7.26 16.58 -11.95
C VAL A 446 -6.37 17.82 -11.93
N VAL A 447 -5.48 17.99 -12.90
CA VAL A 447 -4.63 19.18 -13.04
C VAL A 447 -5.48 20.45 -13.07
N VAL A 448 -6.51 20.47 -13.92
CA VAL A 448 -7.42 21.62 -14.06
C VAL A 448 -8.20 21.91 -12.77
N SER A 449 -8.79 20.89 -12.15
CA SER A 449 -9.51 21.05 -10.87
C SER A 449 -8.58 21.54 -9.75
N GLN A 450 -7.31 21.17 -9.78
CA GLN A 450 -6.35 21.54 -8.75
C GLN A 450 -5.79 22.96 -8.95
N LEU A 451 -5.68 23.44 -10.21
CA LEU A 451 -5.44 24.85 -10.56
C LEU A 451 -6.63 25.75 -10.19
N GLN A 452 -7.87 25.32 -10.40
CA GLN A 452 -9.06 26.07 -9.99
C GLN A 452 -9.21 26.21 -8.46
N LYS A 453 -8.55 25.34 -7.69
CA LYS A 453 -8.54 25.36 -6.21
C LYS A 453 -7.43 26.20 -5.60
N LEU A 454 -6.52 26.74 -6.41
CA LEU A 454 -5.52 27.71 -5.98
C LEU A 454 -6.09 29.14 -6.16
N PRO A 455 -5.64 30.13 -5.36
CA PRO A 455 -5.86 31.53 -5.68
C PRO A 455 -5.35 31.84 -7.10
N GLU A 456 -6.09 32.65 -7.88
CA GLU A 456 -5.80 32.85 -9.31
C GLU A 456 -4.36 33.30 -9.57
N ASN A 457 -3.83 34.18 -8.72
CA ASN A 457 -2.43 34.62 -8.78
C ASN A 457 -1.44 33.47 -8.58
N GLU A 458 -1.71 32.51 -7.69
CA GLU A 458 -0.85 31.33 -7.53
C GLU A 458 -0.98 30.36 -8.71
N SER A 459 -2.17 30.22 -9.30
CA SER A 459 -2.37 29.41 -10.51
C SER A 459 -1.63 29.99 -11.72
N LEU A 460 -1.60 31.31 -11.86
CA LEU A 460 -0.81 32.00 -12.89
C LEU A 460 0.71 31.83 -12.65
N GLU A 461 1.17 31.90 -11.40
CA GLU A 461 2.56 31.61 -11.02
C GLU A 461 2.96 30.16 -11.30
N VAL A 462 2.08 29.17 -11.05
CA VAL A 462 2.31 27.76 -11.42
C VAL A 462 2.51 27.60 -12.92
N LEU A 463 1.68 28.26 -13.75
CA LEU A 463 1.84 28.24 -15.21
C LEU A 463 3.12 28.99 -15.66
N ALA A 464 3.52 30.04 -14.95
CA ALA A 464 4.76 30.78 -15.23
C ALA A 464 6.02 30.01 -14.78
N GLU A 465 5.99 29.21 -13.72
CA GLU A 465 7.04 28.24 -13.40
C GLU A 465 7.11 27.15 -14.48
N LEU A 466 5.98 26.56 -14.85
CA LEU A 466 5.91 25.52 -15.88
C LEU A 466 6.50 25.99 -17.22
N GLY A 467 6.21 27.23 -17.63
CA GLY A 467 6.78 27.86 -18.83
C GLY A 467 8.27 28.20 -18.76
N ARG A 468 8.86 28.30 -17.57
CA ARG A 468 10.30 28.50 -17.36
C ARG A 468 11.11 27.21 -17.37
N HIS A 469 10.47 26.06 -17.16
CA HIS A 469 11.15 24.78 -17.02
C HIS A 469 11.30 24.07 -18.37
N GLU A 470 12.46 23.47 -18.61
CA GLU A 470 12.67 22.58 -19.75
C GLU A 470 11.98 21.25 -19.49
N LEU A 471 10.91 20.96 -20.23
CA LEU A 471 10.10 19.74 -20.07
C LEU A 471 10.63 18.55 -20.89
N VAL A 472 11.74 18.73 -21.60
CA VAL A 472 12.40 17.67 -22.37
C VAL A 472 12.88 16.57 -21.41
N GLY A 473 12.47 15.33 -21.65
CA GLY A 473 12.79 14.19 -20.79
C GLY A 473 11.83 13.98 -19.59
N VAL A 474 10.87 14.87 -19.35
CA VAL A 474 9.83 14.67 -18.31
C VAL A 474 8.86 13.56 -18.74
N LYS A 475 9.03 12.36 -18.19
CA LYS A 475 8.26 11.16 -18.56
C LYS A 475 6.76 11.22 -18.25
N ASN A 476 6.34 12.05 -17.29
CA ASN A 476 4.94 12.20 -16.90
C ASN A 476 4.65 13.67 -16.56
N ILE A 477 4.19 14.41 -17.55
CA ILE A 477 3.94 15.85 -17.45
C ILE A 477 2.77 16.19 -16.48
N PRO A 478 1.60 15.52 -16.51
CA PRO A 478 0.54 15.75 -15.52
C PRO A 478 1.04 15.62 -14.07
N ALA A 479 1.83 14.60 -13.76
CA ALA A 479 2.43 14.41 -12.43
C ALA A 479 3.44 15.52 -12.08
N TYR A 480 4.18 16.03 -13.06
CA TYR A 480 5.10 17.15 -12.89
C TYR A 480 4.36 18.46 -12.58
N ILE A 481 3.31 18.79 -13.34
CA ILE A 481 2.45 19.95 -13.10
C ILE A 481 1.82 19.85 -11.69
N MET A 482 1.29 18.68 -11.33
CA MET A 482 0.80 18.41 -9.97
C MET A 482 1.87 18.58 -8.88
N GLY A 483 3.15 18.29 -9.18
CA GLY A 483 4.27 18.55 -8.29
C GLY A 483 4.48 20.05 -8.01
N ILE A 484 4.36 20.90 -9.03
CA ILE A 484 4.41 22.36 -8.89
C ILE A 484 3.19 22.85 -8.08
N ILE A 485 1.97 22.46 -8.47
CA ILE A 485 0.73 22.82 -7.77
C ILE A 485 0.80 22.48 -6.27
N ASN A 486 1.24 21.26 -5.94
CA ASN A 486 1.35 20.80 -4.54
C ASN A 486 2.42 21.56 -3.74
N ARG A 487 3.41 22.19 -4.40
CA ARG A 487 4.41 23.05 -3.74
C ARG A 487 3.81 24.38 -3.33
N TYR A 488 3.07 25.03 -4.23
CA TYR A 488 2.33 26.27 -3.94
C TYR A 488 1.30 26.04 -2.82
N LYS A 489 0.51 24.96 -2.89
CA LYS A 489 -0.47 24.59 -1.83
C LYS A 489 0.13 24.38 -0.43
N ARG A 490 1.44 24.14 -0.34
CA ARG A 490 2.16 23.94 0.93
C ARG A 490 2.90 25.19 1.41
N GLY A 491 2.81 26.31 0.68
CA GLY A 491 3.64 27.49 0.94
C GLY A 491 5.14 27.23 0.76
N GLY A 492 5.51 26.29 -0.13
CA GLY A 492 6.91 25.97 -0.40
C GLY A 492 7.66 27.13 -1.07
N PRO A 493 9.01 27.11 -1.04
CA PRO A 493 9.83 28.18 -1.61
C PRO A 493 9.53 28.37 -3.10
N ARG A 494 9.30 29.64 -3.49
CA ARG A 494 8.96 30.04 -4.86
C ARG A 494 10.23 30.23 -5.69
N PRO A 495 10.28 29.81 -6.97
CA PRO A 495 11.49 29.96 -7.78
C PRO A 495 11.79 31.43 -8.09
N GLY A 496 12.80 31.97 -7.41
CA GLY A 496 13.19 33.39 -7.46
C GLY A 496 13.18 34.09 -6.09
N GLN A 497 12.80 33.40 -5.00
CA GLN A 497 12.92 33.92 -3.63
C GLN A 497 14.14 33.29 -2.92
N TYR A 498 15.33 33.79 -3.25
CA TYR A 498 16.61 33.52 -2.58
C TYR A 498 17.32 34.83 -2.26
#